data_AF-A0A848T693-F1
#
_entry.id   AF-A0A848T693-F1
#
_cell.length_a   1.000
_cell.length_b   1.000
_cell.length_c   1.000
_cell.angle_alpha   90.00
_cell.angle_beta   90.00
_cell.angle_gamma   90.00
#
_symmetry.space_group_name_H-M   'P 1'
#
loop_
_entity.id
_entity.type
_entity.pdbx_description
1 polymer ?
#
loop_
_entity_poly.entity_id
_entity_poly.type
_entity_poly.pdbx_seq_one_letter_code
_entity_poly.pdbx_strand_id
1 'polypeptide(L)'
;MKKITLAILMIAVTCFTYGQTTVTKTYAGPTVTVDGCGSYCVALPAVTFVAADFPAGANIIDVDVSITWQKTDGTCAAPGAGTPFHNETNFRIDGPGAGGMQILVPPGTYSGAGNPVVTTVFDQAAGGAPGPGAPVSGTFLPAGGGNLDAYNGQSALGSWILSAGDTAGADPLCVQSYSVTVTADAPPTAVCTNFTAQLDGTGNVTITGADVDGGSSDLEGPVTLSVSPSAFTCADVGSPVTVTLTVTDSAGQTDTCTAVVTVEDNVDPLIACPVDIVDVNDPGTCGRTVVYGIAFSDNCPGATLMQTAGQASGTVFPIG
;
A
#
# COMPACT_ATOMS: atom_id res chain seq x y z
N MET A 1 -29.14 49.25 -2.46
CA MET A 1 -28.98 47.96 -3.17
C MET A 1 -27.57 47.48 -2.93
N LYS A 2 -27.37 46.56 -1.97
CA LYS A 2 -26.06 46.03 -1.61
C LYS A 2 -25.64 45.03 -2.70
N LYS A 3 -24.64 45.37 -3.50
CA LYS A 3 -24.03 44.47 -4.47
C LYS A 3 -23.25 43.40 -3.71
N ILE A 4 -23.65 42.14 -3.85
CA ILE A 4 -22.86 40.98 -3.40
C ILE A 4 -21.99 40.58 -4.58
N THR A 5 -20.69 40.81 -4.46
CA THR A 5 -19.70 40.32 -5.42
C THR A 5 -19.36 38.89 -5.02
N LEU A 6 -19.81 37.92 -5.83
CA LEU A 6 -19.46 36.51 -5.66
C LEU A 6 -18.06 36.30 -6.24
N ALA A 7 -17.05 36.24 -5.37
CA ALA A 7 -15.72 35.79 -5.74
C ALA A 7 -15.75 34.25 -5.83
N ILE A 8 -15.79 33.72 -7.04
CA ILE A 8 -15.53 32.30 -7.30
C ILE A 8 -14.03 32.11 -7.07
N LEU A 9 -13.67 31.64 -5.88
CA LEU A 9 -12.36 31.07 -5.63
C LEU A 9 -12.27 29.82 -6.50
N MET A 10 -11.53 29.90 -7.61
CA MET A 10 -11.03 28.70 -8.28
C MET A 10 -10.14 27.98 -7.28
N ILE A 11 -10.72 27.06 -6.51
CA ILE A 11 -9.96 25.97 -5.94
C ILE A 11 -9.49 25.18 -7.16
N ALA A 12 -8.23 25.38 -7.53
CA ALA A 12 -7.53 24.38 -8.32
C ALA A 12 -7.63 23.10 -7.51
N VAL A 13 -8.54 22.21 -7.90
CA VAL A 13 -8.47 20.81 -7.49
C VAL A 13 -7.24 20.30 -8.22
N THR A 14 -6.07 20.51 -7.60
CA THR A 14 -4.97 19.57 -7.78
C THR A 14 -5.54 18.26 -7.28
N CYS A 15 -5.99 17.43 -8.22
CA CYS A 15 -6.10 16.01 -7.97
C CYS A 15 -4.69 15.61 -7.54
N PHE A 16 -4.46 15.47 -6.23
CA PHE A 16 -3.33 14.71 -5.76
C PHE A 16 -3.63 13.30 -6.25
N THR A 17 -3.09 12.94 -7.42
CA THR A 17 -2.79 11.53 -7.64
C THR A 17 -1.81 11.21 -6.54
N TYR A 18 -2.26 10.44 -5.55
CA TYR A 18 -1.42 9.85 -4.54
C TYR A 18 -0.20 9.27 -5.27
N GLY A 19 0.94 9.93 -5.03
CA GLY A 19 2.04 10.06 -5.98
C GLY A 19 3.04 8.95 -5.82
N GLN A 20 2.83 7.85 -6.54
CA GLN A 20 3.89 6.88 -6.85
C GLN A 20 5.09 7.59 -7.47
N THR A 21 6.30 7.07 -7.25
CA THR A 21 7.50 7.60 -7.86
C THR A 21 7.73 6.94 -9.22
N THR A 22 7.48 7.69 -10.30
CA THR A 22 7.79 7.27 -11.68
C THR A 22 9.11 7.89 -12.15
N VAL A 23 10.05 7.05 -12.58
CA VAL A 23 11.34 7.48 -13.14
C VAL A 23 11.57 6.82 -14.49
N THR A 24 11.93 7.63 -15.49
CA THR A 24 12.36 7.15 -16.80
C THR A 24 13.86 7.33 -16.97
N LYS A 25 14.57 6.25 -17.31
CA LYS A 25 15.96 6.30 -17.77
C LYS A 25 16.01 5.99 -19.26
N THR A 26 16.70 6.84 -20.01
CA THR A 26 16.77 6.73 -21.47
C THR A 26 18.20 6.54 -21.91
N TYR A 27 18.43 5.57 -22.79
CA TYR A 27 19.63 5.50 -23.59
C TYR A 27 19.51 6.49 -24.76
N ALA A 28 20.29 7.56 -24.69
CA ALA A 28 20.38 8.59 -25.74
C ALA A 28 21.74 8.58 -26.47
N GLY A 29 22.39 7.42 -26.51
CA GLY A 29 23.66 7.25 -27.23
C GLY A 29 23.48 7.19 -28.75
N PRO A 30 24.54 6.87 -29.51
CA PRO A 30 24.44 6.68 -30.96
C PRO A 30 23.50 5.53 -31.31
N THR A 31 22.91 5.58 -32.51
CA THR A 31 22.11 4.47 -33.04
C THR A 31 22.93 3.17 -33.05
N VAL A 32 22.33 2.11 -32.53
CA VAL A 32 22.92 0.77 -32.49
C VAL A 32 22.45 -0.01 -33.71
N THR A 33 23.41 -0.47 -34.51
CA THR A 33 23.18 -1.32 -35.67
C THR A 33 23.20 -2.79 -35.24
N VAL A 34 22.18 -3.54 -35.62
CA VAL A 34 22.02 -4.98 -35.38
C VAL A 34 21.71 -5.64 -36.72
N ASP A 35 22.52 -6.60 -37.15
CA ASP A 35 22.40 -7.19 -38.49
C ASP A 35 22.91 -8.64 -38.47
N GLY A 36 22.09 -9.60 -38.92
CA GLY A 36 22.47 -10.99 -39.13
C GLY A 36 23.08 -11.73 -37.93
N CYS A 37 22.84 -11.28 -36.69
CA CYS A 37 23.50 -11.83 -35.50
C CYS A 37 22.66 -12.86 -34.73
N GLY A 38 21.40 -13.07 -35.12
CA GLY A 38 20.48 -14.00 -34.45
C GLY A 38 19.52 -13.30 -33.48
N SER A 39 19.04 -14.04 -32.49
CA SER A 39 18.05 -13.53 -31.52
C SER A 39 18.72 -12.90 -30.32
N TYR A 40 18.31 -11.68 -29.97
CA TYR A 40 18.72 -10.92 -28.78
C TYR A 40 20.25 -10.83 -28.63
N CYS A 41 20.96 -10.75 -29.76
CA CYS A 41 22.40 -10.91 -29.86
C CYS A 41 23.19 -9.66 -29.49
N VAL A 42 22.57 -8.48 -29.59
CA VAL A 42 23.23 -7.20 -29.26
C VAL A 42 22.60 -6.62 -28.02
N ALA A 43 23.35 -6.63 -26.92
CA ALA A 43 23.01 -5.88 -25.72
C ALA A 43 23.35 -4.40 -25.92
N LEU A 44 22.35 -3.54 -25.78
CA LEU A 44 22.56 -2.09 -25.78
C LEU A 44 23.19 -1.64 -24.45
N PRO A 45 23.84 -0.47 -24.41
CA PRO A 45 24.34 0.09 -23.15
C PRO A 45 23.23 0.21 -22.12
N ALA A 46 23.51 -0.24 -20.89
CA ALA A 46 22.52 -0.28 -19.81
C ALA A 46 22.02 1.12 -19.43
N VAL A 47 20.76 1.20 -19.04
CA VAL A 47 20.26 2.29 -18.20
C VAL A 47 20.27 1.83 -16.74
N THR A 48 20.70 2.67 -15.81
CA THR A 48 20.87 2.30 -14.40
C THR A 48 19.99 3.16 -13.51
N PHE A 49 19.23 2.51 -12.64
CA PHE A 49 18.53 3.16 -11.54
C PHE A 49 19.36 3.04 -10.25
N VAL A 50 19.44 4.13 -9.51
CA VAL A 50 20.20 4.26 -8.26
C VAL A 50 19.27 4.61 -7.10
N ALA A 51 19.75 4.45 -5.86
CA ALA A 51 18.95 4.72 -4.67
C ALA A 51 18.44 6.17 -4.57
N ALA A 52 19.04 7.12 -5.28
CA ALA A 52 18.55 8.50 -5.34
C ALA A 52 17.36 8.70 -6.29
N ASP A 53 17.04 7.70 -7.12
CA ASP A 53 15.90 7.76 -8.03
C ASP A 53 14.57 7.43 -7.35
N PHE A 54 14.59 6.71 -6.21
CA PHE A 54 13.38 6.27 -5.52
C PHE A 54 13.50 6.49 -4.00
N PRO A 55 12.38 6.66 -3.28
CA PRO A 55 12.39 6.64 -1.82
C PRO A 55 12.91 5.31 -1.26
N ALA A 56 13.35 5.35 -0.01
CA ALA A 56 13.90 4.17 0.66
C ALA A 56 12.84 3.07 0.78
N GLY A 57 13.19 1.85 0.40
CA GLY A 57 12.29 0.70 0.47
C GLY A 57 11.30 0.59 -0.70
N ALA A 58 11.36 1.48 -1.69
CA ALA A 58 10.44 1.45 -2.81
C ALA A 58 10.55 0.17 -3.66
N ASN A 59 9.40 -0.39 -3.99
CA ASN A 59 9.25 -1.57 -4.83
C ASN A 59 8.56 -1.21 -6.15
N ILE A 60 8.97 -1.88 -7.23
CA ILE A 60 8.35 -1.73 -8.55
C ILE A 60 6.88 -2.13 -8.46
N ILE A 61 6.03 -1.34 -9.08
CA ILE A 61 4.61 -1.65 -9.30
C ILE A 61 4.23 -1.67 -10.77
N ASP A 62 5.03 -1.02 -11.62
CA ASP A 62 4.83 -1.03 -13.07
C ASP A 62 6.13 -0.71 -13.82
N VAL A 63 6.27 -1.27 -15.03
CA VAL A 63 7.44 -1.09 -15.89
C VAL A 63 6.99 -0.95 -17.34
N ASP A 64 7.40 0.16 -17.97
CA ASP A 64 7.28 0.35 -19.40
C ASP A 64 8.65 0.33 -20.09
N VAL A 65 8.74 -0.32 -21.25
CA VAL A 65 9.91 -0.27 -22.12
C VAL A 65 9.56 0.36 -23.45
N SER A 66 10.10 1.56 -23.72
CA SER A 66 9.94 2.23 -25.02
C SER A 66 11.16 2.00 -25.88
N ILE A 67 10.96 1.65 -27.15
CA ILE A 67 12.03 1.42 -28.12
C ILE A 67 11.71 2.18 -29.39
N THR A 68 12.61 3.06 -29.84
CA THR A 68 12.52 3.71 -31.15
C THR A 68 13.51 3.05 -32.11
N TRP A 69 12.99 2.51 -33.21
CA TRP A 69 13.77 1.68 -34.13
C TRP A 69 13.26 1.73 -35.57
N GLN A 70 14.08 1.23 -36.49
CA GLN A 70 13.81 1.16 -37.92
C GLN A 70 14.59 -0.03 -38.50
N LYS A 71 14.00 -0.84 -39.39
CA LYS A 71 14.80 -1.71 -40.29
C LYS A 71 15.06 -0.95 -41.57
N THR A 72 16.25 -1.09 -42.16
CA THR A 72 16.60 -0.43 -43.41
C THR A 72 17.35 -1.36 -44.37
N ASP A 73 17.14 -1.20 -45.67
CA ASP A 73 17.92 -1.81 -46.75
C ASP A 73 19.21 -1.04 -47.11
N GLY A 74 19.54 -0.01 -46.31
CA GLY A 74 20.78 0.76 -46.39
C GLY A 74 21.63 0.55 -45.15
N THR A 75 22.04 1.64 -44.51
CA THR A 75 22.76 1.62 -43.23
C THR A 75 22.03 2.47 -42.20
N CYS A 76 22.25 2.26 -40.91
CA CYS A 76 21.61 3.10 -39.89
C CYS A 76 21.98 4.59 -39.96
N ALA A 77 23.14 4.94 -40.56
CA ALA A 77 23.53 6.32 -40.80
C ALA A 77 22.94 6.91 -42.09
N ALA A 78 22.57 6.06 -43.04
CA ALA A 78 21.97 6.43 -44.32
C ALA A 78 20.94 5.36 -44.71
N PRO A 79 19.72 5.43 -44.14
CA PRO A 79 18.69 4.45 -44.44
C PRO A 79 18.36 4.46 -45.94
N GLY A 80 18.21 3.27 -46.52
CA GLY A 80 17.76 3.11 -47.89
C GLY A 80 16.28 3.47 -48.07
N ALA A 81 15.79 3.42 -49.30
CA ALA A 81 14.40 3.77 -49.63
C ALA A 81 13.52 2.53 -49.93
N GLY A 82 14.05 1.32 -49.75
CA GLY A 82 13.33 0.09 -50.00
C GLY A 82 12.43 -0.34 -48.85
N THR A 83 12.05 -1.61 -48.88
CA THR A 83 11.07 -2.21 -47.98
C THR A 83 11.66 -3.48 -47.34
N PRO A 84 12.55 -3.33 -46.35
CA PRO A 84 13.11 -4.48 -45.63
C PRO A 84 12.01 -5.25 -44.90
N PHE A 85 12.26 -6.53 -44.63
CA PHE A 85 11.27 -7.43 -44.05
C PHE A 85 11.44 -7.51 -42.53
N HIS A 86 10.36 -7.58 -41.75
CA HIS A 86 10.45 -7.39 -40.30
C HIS A 86 10.38 -8.69 -39.47
N ASN A 87 10.20 -9.85 -40.09
CA ASN A 87 9.97 -11.12 -39.38
C ASN A 87 11.17 -11.64 -38.56
N GLU A 88 12.30 -10.96 -38.66
CA GLU A 88 13.58 -11.27 -38.03
C GLU A 88 13.93 -10.34 -36.86
N THR A 89 13.20 -9.23 -36.72
CA THR A 89 13.35 -8.29 -35.61
C THR A 89 12.88 -8.91 -34.31
N ASN A 90 13.69 -8.79 -33.26
CA ASN A 90 13.35 -9.27 -31.93
C ASN A 90 13.98 -8.42 -30.83
N PHE A 91 13.28 -8.31 -29.70
CA PHE A 91 13.65 -7.49 -28.55
C PHE A 91 13.36 -8.23 -27.24
N ARG A 92 14.25 -8.08 -26.26
CA ARG A 92 14.02 -8.46 -24.87
C ARG A 92 14.65 -7.45 -23.93
N ILE A 93 14.14 -7.38 -22.71
CA ILE A 93 14.71 -6.58 -21.64
C ILE A 93 15.24 -7.52 -20.54
N ASP A 94 16.45 -7.23 -20.07
CA ASP A 94 17.07 -7.89 -18.93
C ASP A 94 17.11 -6.86 -17.78
N GLY A 95 16.33 -7.10 -16.73
CA GLY A 95 16.23 -6.24 -15.54
C GLY A 95 16.90 -6.85 -14.31
N PRO A 96 17.10 -6.07 -13.23
CA PRO A 96 17.65 -6.56 -11.97
C PRO A 96 16.68 -7.51 -11.24
N GLY A 97 17.21 -8.24 -10.26
CA GLY A 97 16.40 -9.06 -9.35
C GLY A 97 15.77 -10.30 -9.99
N ALA A 98 14.68 -10.78 -9.39
CA ALA A 98 14.03 -12.03 -9.78
C ALA A 98 13.16 -11.94 -11.05
N GLY A 99 12.83 -10.73 -11.51
CA GLY A 99 12.08 -10.54 -12.75
C GLY A 99 12.86 -10.93 -14.00
N GLY A 100 14.19 -11.00 -13.92
CA GLY A 100 15.04 -11.66 -14.91
C GLY A 100 14.89 -11.09 -16.32
N MET A 101 14.90 -11.98 -17.32
CA MET A 101 14.76 -11.64 -18.74
C MET A 101 13.30 -11.69 -19.17
N GLN A 102 12.81 -10.64 -19.82
CA GLN A 102 11.46 -10.59 -20.40
C GLN A 102 11.52 -10.37 -21.91
N ILE A 103 10.86 -11.24 -22.67
CA ILE A 103 10.74 -11.12 -24.12
C ILE A 103 9.72 -10.03 -24.45
N LEU A 104 10.09 -9.05 -25.27
CA LEU A 104 9.19 -7.99 -25.73
C LEU A 104 8.63 -8.32 -27.11
N VAL A 105 9.52 -8.82 -27.99
CA VAL A 105 9.20 -9.23 -29.35
C VAL A 105 10.04 -10.46 -29.69
N PRO A 106 9.45 -11.65 -29.88
CA PRO A 106 10.16 -12.80 -30.42
C PRO A 106 10.36 -12.69 -31.94
N PRO A 107 11.32 -13.42 -32.53
CA PRO A 107 11.41 -13.57 -33.97
C PRO A 107 10.09 -14.09 -34.55
N GLY A 108 9.71 -13.59 -35.71
CA GLY A 108 8.47 -13.95 -36.42
C GLY A 108 7.24 -13.17 -36.01
N THR A 109 7.35 -12.22 -35.06
CA THR A 109 6.22 -11.39 -34.62
C THR A 109 5.65 -10.53 -35.74
N TYR A 110 6.53 -9.91 -36.52
CA TYR A 110 6.14 -9.11 -37.67
C TYR A 110 6.18 -9.94 -38.95
N SER A 111 5.37 -9.53 -39.94
CA SER A 111 5.26 -10.24 -41.23
C SER A 111 5.09 -9.29 -42.42
N GLY A 112 5.17 -7.98 -42.19
CA GLY A 112 5.13 -6.96 -43.23
C GLY A 112 6.53 -6.50 -43.65
N ALA A 113 6.57 -5.73 -44.72
CA ALA A 113 7.75 -5.05 -45.23
C ALA A 113 7.58 -3.54 -45.14
N GLY A 114 8.66 -2.81 -44.92
CA GLY A 114 8.63 -1.35 -44.85
C GLY A 114 9.88 -0.78 -44.19
N ASN A 115 10.07 0.52 -44.28
CA ASN A 115 11.19 1.22 -43.65
C ASN A 115 10.74 2.40 -42.75
N PRO A 116 9.67 2.26 -41.93
CA PRO A 116 9.28 3.33 -41.02
C PRO A 116 10.21 3.39 -39.81
N VAL A 117 10.44 4.59 -39.30
CA VAL A 117 10.86 4.77 -37.90
C VAL A 117 9.61 4.60 -37.04
N VAL A 118 9.67 3.67 -36.09
CA VAL A 118 8.57 3.39 -35.17
C VAL A 118 9.04 3.49 -33.72
N THR A 119 8.11 3.85 -32.85
CA THR A 119 8.30 3.80 -31.40
C THR A 119 7.28 2.82 -30.81
N THR A 120 7.78 1.69 -30.34
CA THR A 120 6.98 0.65 -29.67
C THR A 120 7.19 0.78 -28.16
N VAL A 121 6.12 1.01 -27.43
CA VAL A 121 6.09 0.99 -25.96
C VAL A 121 5.53 -0.36 -25.53
N PHE A 122 6.24 -1.04 -24.65
CA PHE A 122 5.81 -2.29 -24.05
C PHE A 122 5.35 -2.04 -22.62
N ASP A 123 4.10 -2.36 -22.37
CA ASP A 123 3.38 -2.13 -21.11
C ASP A 123 2.47 -3.35 -20.89
N GLN A 124 2.42 -3.87 -19.67
CA GLN A 124 1.58 -5.03 -19.34
C GLN A 124 0.09 -4.73 -19.34
N ALA A 125 -0.30 -3.47 -19.10
CA ALA A 125 -1.67 -3.02 -19.17
C ALA A 125 -2.15 -2.79 -20.62
N ALA A 126 -1.25 -2.81 -21.60
CA ALA A 126 -1.59 -2.52 -22.97
C ALA A 126 -2.44 -3.61 -23.65
N GLY A 127 -3.29 -3.16 -24.58
CA GLY A 127 -4.17 -4.03 -25.34
C GLY A 127 -3.44 -4.72 -26.50
N GLY A 128 -3.19 -6.02 -26.35
CA GLY A 128 -2.71 -6.87 -27.45
C GLY A 128 -1.23 -6.72 -27.77
N ALA A 129 -0.65 -7.77 -28.32
CA ALA A 129 0.76 -7.83 -28.72
C ALA A 129 0.98 -7.12 -30.07
N PRO A 130 2.21 -6.66 -30.39
CA PRO A 130 2.50 -6.14 -31.71
C PRO A 130 2.40 -7.24 -32.79
N GLY A 131 2.12 -6.82 -34.03
CA GLY A 131 1.94 -7.73 -35.16
C GLY A 131 0.59 -8.47 -35.17
N PRO A 132 0.34 -9.35 -36.16
CA PRO A 132 1.15 -9.57 -37.36
C PRO A 132 1.08 -8.36 -38.32
N GLY A 133 2.02 -8.27 -39.26
CA GLY A 133 2.10 -7.18 -40.25
C GLY A 133 3.36 -6.33 -40.15
N ALA A 134 3.34 -5.14 -40.76
CA ALA A 134 4.42 -4.16 -40.65
C ALA A 134 4.36 -3.49 -39.26
N PRO A 135 5.51 -3.11 -38.68
CA PRO A 135 5.53 -2.45 -37.38
C PRO A 135 4.86 -1.08 -37.45
N VAL A 136 4.17 -0.72 -36.37
CA VAL A 136 3.56 0.60 -36.17
C VAL A 136 3.93 1.13 -34.80
N SER A 137 4.00 2.44 -34.65
CA SER A 137 4.16 3.06 -33.33
C SER A 137 2.91 2.83 -32.48
N GLY A 138 3.10 2.62 -31.17
CA GLY A 138 2.00 2.39 -30.25
C GLY A 138 2.46 1.75 -28.95
N THR A 139 1.51 1.52 -28.05
CA THR A 139 1.70 0.78 -26.81
C THR A 139 1.12 -0.62 -26.96
N PHE A 140 1.90 -1.63 -26.59
CA PHE A 140 1.57 -3.03 -26.80
C PHE A 140 1.92 -3.89 -25.59
N LEU A 141 1.19 -4.98 -25.43
CA LEU A 141 1.59 -6.07 -24.54
C LEU A 141 2.86 -6.73 -25.09
N PRO A 142 3.82 -7.15 -24.25
CA PRO A 142 4.92 -8.01 -24.67
C PRO A 142 4.42 -9.27 -25.40
N ALA A 143 5.06 -9.56 -26.53
CA ALA A 143 4.77 -10.76 -27.31
C ALA A 143 5.58 -11.96 -26.80
N GLY A 144 5.20 -13.18 -27.22
CA GLY A 144 6.00 -14.37 -26.96
C GLY A 144 6.05 -14.85 -25.51
N GLY A 145 5.11 -14.39 -24.67
CA GLY A 145 4.99 -14.81 -23.28
C GLY A 145 5.89 -14.05 -22.29
N GLY A 146 6.51 -12.94 -22.70
CA GLY A 146 7.11 -12.02 -21.74
C GLY A 146 6.05 -11.37 -20.85
N ASN A 147 6.49 -10.97 -19.66
CA ASN A 147 5.63 -10.41 -18.63
C ASN A 147 6.42 -9.38 -17.80
N LEU A 148 6.23 -8.09 -18.04
CA LEU A 148 6.89 -7.05 -17.24
C LEU A 148 6.39 -7.00 -15.79
N ASP A 149 5.21 -7.55 -15.47
CA ASP A 149 4.71 -7.64 -14.09
C ASP A 149 5.56 -8.61 -13.25
N ALA A 150 6.41 -9.42 -13.90
CA ALA A 150 7.40 -10.23 -13.20
C ALA A 150 8.41 -9.41 -12.39
N TYR A 151 8.54 -8.11 -12.67
CA TYR A 151 9.35 -7.20 -11.88
C TYR A 151 8.60 -6.61 -10.68
N ASN A 152 7.27 -6.71 -10.60
CA ASN A 152 6.48 -6.10 -9.53
C ASN A 152 6.84 -6.69 -8.16
N GLY A 153 6.92 -5.84 -7.15
CA GLY A 153 7.36 -6.19 -5.79
C GLY A 153 8.89 -6.35 -5.65
N GLN A 154 9.67 -6.14 -6.71
CA GLN A 154 11.14 -6.18 -6.65
C GLN A 154 11.72 -4.76 -6.54
N SER A 155 13.01 -4.68 -6.21
CA SER A 155 13.75 -3.42 -6.29
C SER A 155 14.07 -3.04 -7.74
N ALA A 156 13.86 -1.78 -8.10
CA ALA A 156 14.22 -1.21 -9.39
C ALA A 156 15.73 -1.00 -9.60
N LEU A 157 16.50 -1.06 -8.51
CA LEU A 157 17.89 -0.63 -8.48
C LEU A 157 18.80 -1.58 -9.28
N GLY A 158 19.69 -0.99 -10.06
CA GLY A 158 20.64 -1.72 -10.90
C GLY A 158 20.46 -1.44 -12.38
N SER A 159 21.10 -2.29 -13.18
CA SER A 159 21.18 -2.13 -14.63
C SER A 159 20.03 -2.83 -15.34
N TRP A 160 19.43 -2.11 -16.27
CA TRP A 160 18.45 -2.60 -17.22
C TRP A 160 19.05 -2.55 -18.61
N ILE A 161 18.98 -3.67 -19.33
CA ILE A 161 19.68 -3.87 -20.60
C ILE A 161 18.70 -4.34 -21.64
N LEU A 162 18.42 -3.49 -22.64
CA LEU A 162 17.71 -3.93 -23.84
C LEU A 162 18.65 -4.78 -24.70
N SER A 163 18.21 -5.97 -25.08
CA SER A 163 18.88 -6.79 -26.09
C SER A 163 18.03 -6.87 -27.35
N ALA A 164 18.63 -6.49 -28.48
CA ALA A 164 18.02 -6.51 -29.80
C ALA A 164 18.64 -7.62 -30.67
N GLY A 165 17.85 -8.15 -31.59
CA GLY A 165 18.30 -9.15 -32.55
C GLY A 165 17.73 -8.94 -33.94
N ASP A 166 18.52 -9.39 -34.91
CA ASP A 166 18.20 -9.47 -36.32
C ASP A 166 18.67 -10.83 -36.83
N THR A 167 17.72 -11.73 -37.10
CA THR A 167 18.04 -13.13 -37.40
C THR A 167 18.48 -13.37 -38.84
N ALA A 168 18.20 -12.45 -39.76
CA ALA A 168 18.78 -12.48 -41.10
C ALA A 168 19.66 -11.24 -41.31
N GLY A 169 20.50 -11.31 -42.35
CA GLY A 169 21.39 -10.21 -42.70
C GLY A 169 20.89 -9.42 -43.92
N ALA A 170 21.61 -8.34 -44.22
CA ALA A 170 21.50 -7.48 -45.41
C ALA A 170 20.56 -6.28 -45.31
N ASP A 171 19.62 -6.28 -44.37
CA ASP A 171 18.81 -5.13 -44.02
C ASP A 171 18.92 -4.84 -42.52
N PRO A 172 19.87 -4.02 -42.04
CA PRO A 172 20.09 -3.86 -40.61
C PRO A 172 18.87 -3.32 -39.83
N LEU A 173 18.70 -3.82 -38.61
CA LEU A 173 17.89 -3.21 -37.57
C LEU A 173 18.68 -2.07 -36.88
N CYS A 174 18.08 -0.89 -36.86
CA CYS A 174 18.64 0.32 -36.29
C CYS A 174 17.86 0.72 -35.04
N VAL A 175 18.43 0.49 -33.86
CA VAL A 175 17.83 0.92 -32.59
C VAL A 175 18.34 2.32 -32.26
N GLN A 176 17.47 3.32 -32.38
CA GLN A 176 17.81 4.73 -32.25
C GLN A 176 17.84 5.18 -30.79
N SER A 177 16.89 4.70 -29.99
CA SER A 177 16.84 4.93 -28.55
C SER A 177 16.00 3.86 -27.87
N TYR A 178 16.21 3.70 -26.57
CA TYR A 178 15.27 3.01 -25.71
C TYR A 178 15.19 3.68 -24.35
N SER A 179 14.06 3.55 -23.69
CA SER A 179 13.90 3.97 -22.30
C SER A 179 13.20 2.90 -21.49
N VAL A 180 13.55 2.83 -20.21
CA VAL A 180 12.81 2.07 -19.20
C VAL A 180 12.18 3.09 -18.28
N THR A 181 10.86 3.05 -18.17
CA THR A 181 10.10 3.79 -17.17
C THR A 181 9.72 2.81 -16.08
N VAL A 182 10.06 3.14 -14.84
CA VAL A 182 9.67 2.36 -13.68
C VAL A 182 8.80 3.23 -12.81
N THR A 183 7.63 2.71 -12.46
CA THR A 183 6.80 3.27 -11.39
C THR A 183 6.97 2.39 -10.15
N ALA A 184 7.29 3.03 -9.03
CA ALA A 184 7.55 2.36 -7.77
C ALA A 184 6.83 3.08 -6.62
N ASP A 185 6.57 2.34 -5.56
CA ASP A 185 5.86 2.80 -4.37
C ASP A 185 6.68 2.44 -3.13
N ALA A 186 6.76 3.35 -2.16
CA ALA A 186 7.49 3.13 -0.91
C ALA A 186 6.53 2.70 0.20
N PRO A 187 6.97 1.85 1.15
CA PRO A 187 6.12 1.47 2.26
C PRO A 187 5.81 2.70 3.13
N PRO A 188 4.66 2.70 3.83
CA PRO A 188 4.33 3.77 4.75
C PRO A 188 5.31 3.78 5.93
N THR A 189 5.34 4.88 6.67
CA THR A 189 6.05 4.99 7.95
C THR A 189 5.05 4.92 9.10
N ALA A 190 5.15 3.86 9.91
CA ALA A 190 4.32 3.68 11.10
C ALA A 190 4.90 4.46 12.29
N VAL A 191 4.08 5.33 12.89
CA VAL A 191 4.44 6.10 14.09
C VAL A 191 3.39 5.80 15.15
N CYS A 192 3.82 5.31 16.31
CA CYS A 192 2.93 4.93 17.39
C CYS A 192 2.95 5.95 18.53
N THR A 193 1.81 6.08 19.20
CA THR A 193 1.68 6.76 20.49
C THR A 193 0.95 5.86 21.49
N ASN A 194 1.28 5.99 22.78
CA ASN A 194 0.55 5.29 23.82
C ASN A 194 -0.85 5.86 23.99
N PHE A 195 -1.78 5.03 24.48
CA PHE A 195 -3.18 5.39 24.64
C PHE A 195 -3.73 4.93 26.00
N THR A 196 -4.66 5.69 26.57
CA THR A 196 -5.41 5.29 27.77
C THR A 196 -6.85 5.03 27.37
N ALA A 197 -7.29 3.76 27.48
CA ALA A 197 -8.62 3.32 27.13
C ALA A 197 -9.52 3.23 28.38
N GLN A 198 -10.75 3.74 28.28
CA GLN A 198 -11.73 3.75 29.36
C GLN A 198 -12.80 2.69 29.10
N LEU A 199 -13.03 1.80 30.06
CA LEU A 199 -14.13 0.82 29.97
C LEU A 199 -15.50 1.52 30.00
N ASP A 200 -16.45 0.95 29.27
CA ASP A 200 -17.86 1.35 29.34
C ASP A 200 -18.59 0.68 30.53
N GLY A 201 -19.87 0.99 30.70
CA GLY A 201 -20.70 0.44 31.77
C GLY A 201 -20.97 -1.07 31.67
N THR A 202 -20.50 -1.73 30.60
CA THR A 202 -20.52 -3.20 30.45
C THR A 202 -19.16 -3.83 30.73
N GLY A 203 -18.14 -3.03 31.05
CA GLY A 203 -16.79 -3.50 31.36
C GLY A 203 -15.96 -3.80 30.12
N ASN A 204 -16.29 -3.17 28.98
CA ASN A 204 -15.62 -3.38 27.69
C ASN A 204 -15.17 -2.05 27.07
N VAL A 205 -14.11 -2.09 26.26
CA VAL A 205 -13.72 -0.97 25.38
C VAL A 205 -13.11 -1.51 24.11
N THR A 206 -13.38 -0.84 22.99
CA THR A 206 -12.66 -1.09 21.73
C THR A 206 -11.91 0.17 21.32
N ILE A 207 -10.70 -0.01 20.82
CA ILE A 207 -9.90 1.05 20.22
C ILE A 207 -9.79 0.84 18.71
N THR A 208 -9.40 1.89 18.03
CA THR A 208 -9.11 1.93 16.59
C THR A 208 -7.62 2.20 16.38
N GLY A 209 -7.13 1.99 15.15
CA GLY A 209 -5.75 2.34 14.82
C GLY A 209 -5.42 3.81 15.07
N ALA A 210 -6.41 4.70 14.91
CA ALA A 210 -6.25 6.13 15.15
C ALA A 210 -5.97 6.48 16.62
N ASP A 211 -6.41 5.66 17.58
CA ASP A 211 -6.20 5.92 19.00
C ASP A 211 -4.73 5.75 19.42
N VAL A 212 -3.98 4.94 18.67
CA VAL A 212 -2.55 4.65 18.91
C VAL A 212 -1.64 5.20 17.82
N ASP A 213 -2.18 5.99 16.90
CA ASP A 213 -1.42 6.61 15.80
C ASP A 213 -0.74 7.90 16.26
N GLY A 214 0.59 7.92 16.18
CA GLY A 214 1.45 9.06 16.50
C GLY A 214 1.73 9.99 15.32
N GLY A 215 1.03 9.83 14.19
CA GLY A 215 1.23 10.60 12.97
C GLY A 215 1.88 9.78 11.86
N SER A 216 1.43 8.55 11.68
CA SER A 216 1.84 7.67 10.58
C SER A 216 1.54 8.33 9.24
N SER A 217 2.44 8.12 8.28
CA SER A 217 2.36 8.81 6.99
C SER A 217 2.94 7.96 5.89
N ASP A 218 2.53 8.24 4.67
CA ASP A 218 3.13 7.72 3.46
C ASP A 218 3.46 8.90 2.54
N LEU A 219 4.59 8.84 1.81
CA LEU A 219 4.98 9.94 0.91
C LEU A 219 4.11 9.93 -0.36
N GLU A 220 3.68 8.73 -0.75
CA GLU A 220 2.93 8.45 -1.95
C GLU A 220 1.41 8.55 -1.72
N GLY A 221 0.87 8.51 -0.51
CA GLY A 221 -0.58 8.41 -0.38
C GLY A 221 -1.20 8.53 1.02
N PRO A 222 -2.52 8.28 1.12
CA PRO A 222 -3.17 8.13 2.40
C PRO A 222 -2.91 6.71 2.92
N VAL A 223 -2.85 6.59 4.24
CA VAL A 223 -2.68 5.30 4.90
C VAL A 223 -3.99 4.80 5.50
N THR A 224 -4.12 3.50 5.62
CA THR A 224 -5.17 2.84 6.41
C THR A 224 -4.56 2.24 7.66
N LEU A 225 -5.28 2.33 8.78
CA LEU A 225 -4.78 1.97 10.10
C LEU A 225 -5.58 0.79 10.66
N SER A 226 -4.88 -0.21 11.20
CA SER A 226 -5.47 -1.30 11.97
C SER A 226 -4.64 -1.59 13.21
N VAL A 227 -5.27 -2.00 14.31
CA VAL A 227 -4.58 -2.28 15.57
C VAL A 227 -5.00 -3.65 16.12
N SER A 228 -4.08 -4.37 16.74
CA SER A 228 -4.36 -5.65 17.38
C SER A 228 -3.48 -5.86 18.63
N PRO A 229 -4.05 -6.29 19.77
CA PRO A 229 -5.49 -6.42 20.04
C PRO A 229 -6.19 -5.05 20.04
N SER A 230 -7.50 -5.05 19.75
CA SER A 230 -8.32 -3.82 19.64
C SER A 230 -9.52 -3.79 20.60
N ALA A 231 -9.65 -4.79 21.46
CA ALA A 231 -10.76 -4.93 22.40
C ALA A 231 -10.21 -5.36 23.75
N PHE A 232 -10.68 -4.70 24.81
CA PHE A 232 -10.23 -4.92 26.18
C PHE A 232 -11.42 -5.00 27.12
N THR A 233 -11.19 -5.62 28.27
CA THR A 233 -12.18 -5.89 29.30
C THR A 233 -11.65 -5.56 30.69
N CYS A 234 -12.47 -5.76 31.72
CA CYS A 234 -12.03 -5.68 33.12
C CYS A 234 -10.80 -6.53 33.47
N ALA A 235 -10.51 -7.60 32.71
CA ALA A 235 -9.32 -8.43 32.93
C ALA A 235 -8.01 -7.70 32.59
N ASP A 236 -8.09 -6.63 31.79
CA ASP A 236 -6.94 -5.87 31.29
C ASP A 236 -6.64 -4.62 32.16
N VAL A 237 -7.50 -4.31 33.13
CA VAL A 237 -7.35 -3.14 34.01
C VAL A 237 -6.10 -3.28 34.90
N GLY A 238 -5.34 -2.19 35.00
CA GLY A 238 -4.17 -2.11 35.87
C GLY A 238 -2.92 -2.80 35.34
N SER A 239 -2.97 -3.41 34.15
CA SER A 239 -1.82 -3.96 33.44
C SER A 239 -1.65 -3.28 32.08
N PRO A 240 -0.47 -2.75 31.74
CA PRO A 240 -0.22 -2.21 30.40
C PRO A 240 -0.32 -3.33 29.35
N VAL A 241 -1.11 -3.12 28.30
CA VAL A 241 -1.25 -4.06 27.18
C VAL A 241 -0.50 -3.53 25.97
N THR A 242 0.43 -4.31 25.45
CA THR A 242 1.12 -3.97 24.20
C THR A 242 0.23 -4.30 23.01
N VAL A 243 0.01 -3.32 22.13
CA VAL A 243 -0.69 -3.48 20.86
C VAL A 243 0.23 -3.21 19.68
N THR A 244 -0.08 -3.81 18.54
CA THR A 244 0.59 -3.54 17.26
C THR A 244 -0.33 -2.71 16.38
N LEU A 245 0.14 -1.54 15.97
CA LEU A 245 -0.45 -0.75 14.89
C LEU A 245 0.16 -1.23 13.57
N THR A 246 -0.70 -1.57 12.61
CA THR A 246 -0.34 -1.84 11.23
C THR A 246 -0.88 -0.72 10.36
N VAL A 247 0.04 -0.10 9.63
CA VAL A 247 -0.21 0.99 8.68
C VAL A 247 -0.06 0.42 7.28
N THR A 248 -1.08 0.56 6.43
CA THR A 248 -1.09 0.05 5.05
C THR A 248 -1.29 1.20 4.09
N ASP A 249 -0.43 1.32 3.07
CA ASP A 249 -0.56 2.29 1.99
C ASP A 249 -1.62 1.89 0.93
N SER A 250 -1.71 2.65 -0.16
CA SER A 250 -2.65 2.38 -1.25
C SER A 250 -2.22 1.27 -2.21
N ALA A 251 -0.92 0.93 -2.25
CA ALA A 251 -0.36 -0.17 -3.02
C ALA A 251 -0.41 -1.51 -2.24
N GLY A 252 -0.79 -1.48 -0.97
CA GLY A 252 -0.90 -2.63 -0.09
C GLY A 252 0.39 -2.98 0.68
N GLN A 253 1.41 -2.13 0.67
CA GLN A 253 2.59 -2.34 1.52
C GLN A 253 2.29 -1.88 2.94
N THR A 254 3.05 -2.42 3.90
CA THR A 254 2.78 -2.21 5.31
C THR A 254 4.03 -1.88 6.11
N ASP A 255 3.83 -1.09 7.16
CA ASP A 255 4.77 -0.91 8.25
C ASP A 255 4.03 -1.07 9.59
N THR A 256 4.77 -1.41 10.64
CA THR A 256 4.20 -1.68 11.96
C THR A 256 5.01 -1.04 13.06
N CYS A 257 4.32 -0.58 14.10
CA CYS A 257 4.94 -0.15 15.34
C CYS A 257 4.12 -0.67 16.53
N THR A 258 4.70 -0.60 17.73
CA THR A 258 4.02 -1.01 18.96
C THR A 258 3.69 0.19 19.84
N ALA A 259 2.54 0.12 20.50
CA ALA A 259 2.07 1.09 21.48
C ALA A 259 1.66 0.37 22.77
N VAL A 260 1.69 1.10 23.88
CA VAL A 260 1.17 0.63 25.17
C VAL A 260 -0.21 1.23 25.41
N VAL A 261 -1.19 0.36 25.64
CA VAL A 261 -2.55 0.72 26.05
C VAL A 261 -2.69 0.51 27.55
N THR A 262 -3.10 1.56 28.27
CA THR A 262 -3.48 1.47 29.69
C THR A 262 -4.99 1.43 29.78
N VAL A 263 -5.53 0.34 30.34
CA VAL A 263 -6.98 0.19 30.51
C VAL A 263 -7.36 0.63 31.92
N GLU A 264 -8.32 1.53 32.00
CA GLU A 264 -8.85 2.08 33.25
C GLU A 264 -10.34 1.80 33.39
N ASP A 265 -10.76 1.58 34.63
CA ASP A 265 -12.15 1.54 35.03
C ASP A 265 -12.46 2.74 35.93
N ASN A 266 -13.26 3.66 35.41
CA ASN A 266 -13.70 4.87 36.08
C ASN A 266 -15.25 4.93 36.18
N VAL A 267 -15.93 3.79 36.01
CA VAL A 267 -17.37 3.70 36.20
C VAL A 267 -17.66 3.52 37.70
N ASP A 268 -18.53 4.36 38.25
CA ASP A 268 -18.90 4.24 39.66
C ASP A 268 -19.78 3.00 39.90
N PRO A 269 -19.56 2.23 40.99
CA PRO A 269 -20.45 1.14 41.38
C PRO A 269 -21.87 1.64 41.69
N LEU A 270 -22.87 0.84 41.32
CA LEU A 270 -24.27 1.08 41.65
C LEU A 270 -24.65 0.40 42.96
N ILE A 271 -25.24 1.16 43.89
CA ILE A 271 -25.80 0.64 45.15
C ILE A 271 -27.33 0.77 45.10
N ALA A 272 -28.03 -0.32 45.39
CA ALA A 272 -29.47 -0.36 45.57
C ALA A 272 -29.82 -0.47 47.07
N CYS A 273 -30.35 0.62 47.63
CA CYS A 273 -30.81 0.65 49.01
C CYS A 273 -32.02 -0.28 49.23
N PRO A 274 -32.14 -0.88 50.42
CA PRO A 274 -33.28 -1.70 50.77
C PRO A 274 -34.51 -0.80 50.90
N VAL A 275 -35.69 -1.37 50.67
CA VAL A 275 -36.94 -0.68 50.99
C VAL A 275 -37.06 -0.49 52.50
N ASP A 276 -37.84 0.51 52.92
CA ASP A 276 -38.14 0.71 54.33
C ASP A 276 -38.77 -0.54 54.94
N ILE A 277 -38.22 -0.99 56.06
CA ILE A 277 -38.73 -2.14 56.81
C ILE A 277 -39.58 -1.61 57.95
N VAL A 278 -40.87 -1.93 57.92
CA VAL A 278 -41.80 -1.64 59.01
C VAL A 278 -42.13 -2.95 59.70
N ASP A 279 -41.79 -3.05 60.98
CA ASP A 279 -42.03 -4.26 61.76
C ASP A 279 -42.33 -3.96 63.23
N VAL A 280 -42.93 -4.93 63.93
CA VAL A 280 -43.29 -4.80 65.35
C VAL A 280 -42.17 -5.30 66.25
N ASN A 281 -42.00 -4.71 67.45
CA ASN A 281 -40.99 -5.14 68.41
C ASN A 281 -41.28 -6.56 68.96
N ASP A 282 -40.23 -7.28 69.37
CA ASP A 282 -40.40 -8.61 69.96
C ASP A 282 -41.02 -8.49 71.38
N PRO A 283 -41.97 -9.37 71.76
CA PRO A 283 -42.63 -9.31 73.07
C PRO A 283 -41.62 -9.28 74.23
N GLY A 284 -41.76 -8.30 75.11
CA GLY A 284 -40.88 -8.14 76.27
C GLY A 284 -39.53 -7.46 75.97
N THR A 285 -39.30 -6.98 74.73
CA THR A 285 -38.10 -6.24 74.35
C THR A 285 -38.44 -4.86 73.74
N CYS A 286 -37.54 -3.90 73.89
CA CYS A 286 -37.68 -2.56 73.29
C CYS A 286 -36.98 -2.46 71.92
N GLY A 287 -37.14 -3.48 71.08
CA GLY A 287 -36.56 -3.52 69.74
C GLY A 287 -36.93 -4.78 68.99
N ARG A 288 -36.37 -4.92 67.79
CA ARG A 288 -36.46 -6.13 66.98
C ARG A 288 -35.17 -6.35 66.22
N THR A 289 -34.74 -7.60 66.06
CA THR A 289 -33.68 -7.93 65.10
C THR A 289 -34.16 -7.70 63.66
N VAL A 290 -33.49 -6.83 62.92
CA VAL A 290 -33.83 -6.53 61.51
C VAL A 290 -32.74 -7.08 60.61
N VAL A 291 -33.13 -7.91 59.64
CA VAL A 291 -32.24 -8.43 58.60
C VAL A 291 -32.61 -7.76 57.28
N TYR A 292 -31.64 -7.07 56.68
CA TYR A 292 -31.75 -6.47 55.36
C TYR A 292 -30.54 -6.82 54.50
N GLY A 293 -30.73 -6.89 53.19
CA GLY A 293 -29.66 -7.03 52.21
C GLY A 293 -29.47 -5.72 51.48
N ILE A 294 -28.21 -5.38 51.19
CA ILE A 294 -27.86 -4.32 50.24
C ILE A 294 -27.39 -5.02 48.97
N ALA A 295 -28.03 -4.70 47.84
CA ALA A 295 -27.52 -5.11 46.55
C ALA A 295 -26.60 -4.02 46.01
N PHE A 296 -25.47 -4.41 45.45
CA PHE A 296 -24.59 -3.53 44.70
C PHE A 296 -24.03 -4.26 43.50
N SER A 297 -23.65 -3.52 42.47
CA SER A 297 -23.07 -4.06 41.25
C SER A 297 -22.07 -3.06 40.67
N ASP A 298 -21.10 -3.58 39.96
CA ASP A 298 -20.11 -2.79 39.24
C ASP A 298 -19.86 -3.43 37.87
N ASN A 299 -19.39 -2.65 36.90
CA ASN A 299 -19.05 -3.17 35.57
C ASN A 299 -17.83 -4.10 35.65
N CYS A 300 -16.92 -3.85 36.60
CA CYS A 300 -15.78 -4.73 36.87
C CYS A 300 -15.83 -5.43 38.24
N PRO A 301 -15.22 -6.63 38.35
CA PRO A 301 -15.07 -7.30 39.64
C PRO A 301 -14.16 -6.49 40.57
N GLY A 302 -14.47 -6.49 41.87
CA GLY A 302 -13.60 -5.88 42.89
C GLY A 302 -14.27 -4.81 43.73
N ALA A 303 -15.47 -4.35 43.36
CA ALA A 303 -16.28 -3.50 44.22
C ALA A 303 -16.49 -4.14 45.61
N THR A 304 -16.33 -3.33 46.66
CA THR A 304 -16.56 -3.75 48.04
C THR A 304 -17.60 -2.85 48.69
N LEU A 305 -18.42 -3.44 49.56
CA LEU A 305 -19.42 -2.72 50.33
C LEU A 305 -18.97 -2.62 51.79
N MET A 306 -18.91 -1.40 52.31
CA MET A 306 -18.60 -1.13 53.72
C MET A 306 -19.66 -0.21 54.32
N GLN A 307 -20.33 -0.67 55.38
CA GLN A 307 -21.24 0.18 56.14
C GLN A 307 -20.44 1.16 56.99
N THR A 308 -20.59 2.46 56.72
CA THR A 308 -19.89 3.52 57.45
C THR A 308 -20.70 4.10 58.62
N ALA A 309 -22.02 3.86 58.63
CA ALA A 309 -22.94 4.36 59.65
C ALA A 309 -24.24 3.52 59.72
N GLY A 310 -25.00 3.71 60.81
CA GLY A 310 -26.26 3.01 61.06
C GLY A 310 -26.09 1.66 61.76
N GLN A 311 -27.21 1.01 62.07
CA GLN A 311 -27.22 -0.33 62.66
C GLN A 311 -27.01 -1.37 61.57
N ALA A 312 -26.24 -2.42 61.86
CA ALA A 312 -25.94 -3.46 60.88
C ALA A 312 -27.10 -4.46 60.71
N SER A 313 -27.18 -5.10 59.54
CA SER A 313 -28.13 -6.19 59.29
C SER A 313 -27.92 -7.33 60.28
N GLY A 314 -29.01 -7.84 60.85
CA GLY A 314 -28.99 -8.87 61.89
C GLY A 314 -28.76 -8.34 63.32
N THR A 315 -28.72 -7.02 63.52
CA THR A 315 -28.68 -6.41 64.85
C THR A 315 -30.08 -6.01 65.34
N VAL A 316 -30.21 -5.75 66.64
CA VAL A 316 -31.45 -5.25 67.24
C VAL A 316 -31.60 -3.76 66.95
N PHE A 317 -32.63 -3.40 66.20
CA PHE A 317 -33.04 -2.03 65.99
C PHE A 317 -33.97 -1.61 67.13
N PRO A 318 -33.74 -0.45 67.77
CA PRO A 318 -34.62 0.06 68.81
C PRO A 318 -35.94 0.54 68.22
N ILE A 319 -36.97 0.63 69.06
CA ILE A 319 -38.26 1.24 68.68
C ILE A 319 -38.01 2.70 68.25
N GLY A 320 -38.54 3.08 67.09
CA GLY A 320 -38.44 4.41 66.49
C GLY A 320 -39.61 4.68 65.55
#